data_AF-A0AA50FP41-F1
#
_entry.id   AF-A0AA50FP41-F1
#
_cell.length_a   1.000
_cell.length_b   1.000
_cell.length_c   1.000
_cell.angle_alpha   90.00
_cell.angle_beta   90.00
_cell.angle_gamma   90.00
#
_symmetry.space_group_name_H-M   'P 1'
#
loop_
_entity.id
_entity.type
_entity.pdbx_description
1 polymer ?
#
loop_
_entity_poly.entity_id
_entity_poly.type
_entity_poly.pdbx_seq_one_letter_code
_entity_poly.pdbx_strand_id
1 'polypeptide(L)'
;ICHRFQSCAYRSNQWRYRGRCDSIQFCVDKRIFVVGFGLYGSSNGAADYNVKIELKRLGRVLAENNTKFFSDGSSNTFHVYFENPIQIEPECFYTASAILDGSELSYFGQEGLSEVYMGTVTFQFHCSSESTNGTGVQGGQIPELIYYGPT
;
A
#
# COMPACT_ATOMS: atom_id res chain seq x y z
N ILE A 1 -7.81 -2.17 9.62
CA ILE A 1 -6.92 -2.24 8.45
C ILE A 1 -7.81 -2.42 7.24
N CYS A 2 -7.66 -1.58 6.21
CA CYS A 2 -8.43 -1.70 4.97
C CYS A 2 -7.63 -2.54 3.97
N HIS A 3 -8.09 -3.76 3.67
CA HIS A 3 -7.51 -4.61 2.63
C HIS A 3 -8.21 -4.33 1.30
N ARG A 4 -7.44 -4.03 0.24
CA ARG A 4 -8.01 -3.69 -1.08
C ARG A 4 -7.99 -4.82 -2.10
N PHE A 5 -7.44 -5.98 -1.75
CA PHE A 5 -7.34 -7.15 -2.62
C PHE A 5 -8.08 -8.33 -2.00
N GLN A 6 -8.74 -9.14 -2.84
CA GLN A 6 -9.41 -10.36 -2.38
C GLN A 6 -8.46 -11.57 -2.33
N SER A 7 -7.36 -11.52 -3.09
CA SER A 7 -6.39 -12.62 -3.17
C SER A 7 -4.97 -12.11 -3.41
N CYS A 8 -3.99 -13.00 -3.28
CA CYS A 8 -2.58 -12.75 -3.64
C CYS A 8 -2.05 -13.88 -4.53
N ALA A 9 -1.10 -13.56 -5.40
CA ALA A 9 -0.57 -14.51 -6.37
C ALA A 9 0.36 -15.56 -5.72
N TYR A 10 0.02 -16.85 -5.85
CA TYR A 10 0.77 -17.95 -5.18
C TYR A 10 1.73 -18.73 -6.09
N ARG A 11 1.63 -18.62 -7.43
CA ARG A 11 2.36 -19.52 -8.36
C ARG A 11 3.03 -18.86 -9.57
N SER A 12 2.76 -17.58 -9.81
CA SER A 12 3.27 -16.85 -10.97
C SER A 12 3.66 -15.43 -10.57
N ASN A 13 4.38 -15.31 -9.46
CA ASN A 13 4.87 -14.01 -9.00
C ASN A 13 5.83 -13.41 -10.03
N GLN A 14 5.48 -12.23 -10.49
CA GLN A 14 6.26 -11.45 -11.45
C GLN A 14 6.66 -10.09 -10.90
N TRP A 15 6.16 -9.76 -9.69
CA TRP A 15 6.42 -8.48 -9.05
C TRP A 15 7.86 -8.42 -8.57
N ARG A 16 8.51 -7.29 -8.87
CA ARG A 16 9.92 -7.06 -8.56
C ARG A 16 10.09 -5.69 -7.94
N TYR A 17 11.03 -5.59 -7.02
CA TYR A 17 11.38 -4.36 -6.35
C TYR A 17 12.73 -3.87 -6.84
N ARG A 18 12.70 -3.06 -7.89
CA ARG A 18 13.91 -2.49 -8.54
C ARG A 18 13.92 -0.96 -8.44
N GLY A 19 13.49 -0.42 -7.29
CA GLY A 19 13.41 1.02 -7.05
C GLY A 19 12.35 1.77 -7.87
N ARG A 20 11.41 1.05 -8.51
CA ARG A 20 10.24 1.65 -9.17
C ARG A 20 9.14 1.90 -8.14
N CYS A 21 8.31 2.92 -8.41
CA CYS A 21 7.26 3.34 -7.50
C CYS A 21 6.00 2.50 -7.71
N ASP A 22 5.55 1.87 -6.62
CA ASP A 22 4.20 1.36 -6.47
C ASP A 22 3.32 2.46 -5.89
N SER A 23 2.21 2.79 -6.56
CA SER A 23 1.37 3.91 -6.14
C SER A 23 -0.11 3.67 -6.39
N ILE A 24 -0.95 4.11 -5.46
CA ILE A 24 -2.42 4.03 -5.56
C ILE A 24 -3.03 5.31 -4.99
N GLN A 25 -4.08 5.82 -5.63
CA GLN A 25 -4.88 6.90 -5.08
C GLN A 25 -6.04 6.35 -4.26
N PHE A 26 -6.39 7.05 -3.18
CA PHE A 26 -7.57 6.74 -2.39
C PHE A 26 -8.28 8.00 -1.91
N CYS A 27 -9.58 7.91 -1.69
CA CYS A 27 -10.36 8.85 -0.89
C CYS A 27 -11.26 8.07 0.08
N VAL A 28 -11.83 8.79 1.04
CA VAL A 28 -12.71 8.24 2.07
C VAL A 28 -13.92 9.14 2.28
N ASP A 29 -15.04 8.56 2.69
CA ASP A 29 -16.28 9.29 2.99
C ASP A 29 -16.30 9.94 4.40
N LYS A 30 -15.38 9.52 5.27
CA LYS A 30 -15.25 10.01 6.65
C LYS A 30 -13.81 10.28 7.01
N ARG A 31 -13.61 11.23 7.93
CA ARG A 31 -12.27 11.56 8.43
C ARG A 31 -11.65 10.34 9.09
N ILE A 32 -10.42 10.06 8.71
CA ILE A 32 -9.57 9.04 9.33
C ILE A 32 -8.17 9.60 9.58
N PHE A 33 -7.36 8.82 10.28
CA PHE A 33 -5.93 9.05 10.45
C PHE A 33 -5.17 7.85 9.93
N VAL A 34 -4.46 8.01 8.80
CA VAL A 34 -3.60 6.95 8.25
C VAL A 34 -2.29 6.94 9.02
N VAL A 35 -1.85 5.75 9.43
CA VAL A 35 -0.61 5.55 10.20
C VAL A 35 0.45 4.77 9.46
N GLY A 36 0.09 4.05 8.40
CA GLY A 36 1.04 3.22 7.68
C GLY A 36 0.38 2.38 6.59
N PHE A 37 1.22 1.56 5.96
CA PHE A 37 0.82 0.63 4.91
C PHE A 37 1.22 -0.79 5.30
N GLY A 38 0.43 -1.78 4.89
CA GLY A 38 0.91 -3.15 4.77
C GLY A 38 1.42 -3.37 3.35
N LEU A 39 2.56 -4.04 3.23
CA LEU A 39 3.23 -4.33 1.97
C LEU A 39 3.45 -5.84 1.84
N TYR A 40 3.35 -6.37 0.62
CA TYR A 40 3.75 -7.76 0.40
C TYR A 40 5.28 -7.88 0.38
N GLY A 41 5.76 -9.01 0.87
CA GLY A 41 7.18 -9.34 0.88
C GLY A 41 7.57 -10.41 -0.15
N SER A 42 8.71 -11.04 0.09
CA SER A 42 9.30 -12.05 -0.79
C SER A 42 8.39 -13.26 -0.93
N SER A 43 8.41 -13.85 -2.12
CA SER A 43 7.72 -15.10 -2.45
C SER A 43 8.65 -16.30 -2.64
N ASN A 44 9.95 -16.10 -2.37
CA ASN A 44 11.00 -17.11 -2.58
C ASN A 44 11.78 -17.43 -1.30
N GLY A 45 11.24 -17.07 -0.14
CA GLY A 45 11.89 -17.21 1.16
C GLY A 45 12.11 -15.87 1.85
N ALA A 46 12.72 -15.90 3.03
CA ALA A 46 12.90 -14.71 3.83
C ALA A 46 13.85 -13.69 3.18
N ALA A 47 13.52 -12.40 3.30
CA ALA A 47 14.33 -11.31 2.74
C ALA A 47 14.09 -9.98 3.47
N ASP A 48 15.14 -9.17 3.56
CA ASP A 48 15.04 -7.77 3.99
C ASP A 48 14.77 -6.85 2.80
N TYR A 49 13.88 -5.89 3.00
CA TYR A 49 13.60 -4.84 2.03
C TYR A 49 13.90 -3.46 2.62
N ASN A 50 14.60 -2.63 1.85
CA ASN A 50 14.58 -1.19 2.09
C ASN A 50 13.33 -0.62 1.41
N VAL A 51 12.61 0.27 2.09
CA VAL A 51 11.42 0.89 1.54
C VAL A 51 11.34 2.37 1.89
N LYS A 52 11.02 3.18 0.90
CA LYS A 52 10.52 4.53 1.09
C LYS A 52 9.00 4.52 0.94
N ILE A 53 8.27 4.91 1.98
CA ILE A 53 6.83 5.18 1.89
C ILE A 53 6.55 6.67 1.89
N GLU A 54 5.54 7.09 1.13
CA GLU A 54 5.06 8.46 1.08
C GLU A 54 3.53 8.48 1.09
N LEU A 55 2.97 9.46 1.78
CA LEU A 55 1.57 9.84 1.67
C LEU A 55 1.50 11.26 1.13
N LYS A 56 0.82 11.44 -0.01
CA LYS A 56 0.79 12.69 -0.75
C LYS A 56 -0.62 13.21 -0.97
N ARG A 57 -0.74 14.52 -1.17
CA ARG A 57 -1.96 15.19 -1.64
C ARG A 57 -1.60 16.32 -2.58
N LEU A 58 -2.25 16.37 -3.74
CA LEU A 58 -2.03 17.42 -4.76
C LEU A 58 -0.54 17.60 -5.11
N GLY A 59 0.20 16.49 -5.24
CA GLY A 59 1.63 16.47 -5.56
C GLY A 59 2.57 16.88 -4.41
N ARG A 60 2.05 17.16 -3.20
CA ARG A 60 2.86 17.46 -2.01
C ARG A 60 2.92 16.26 -1.08
N VAL A 61 4.13 15.96 -0.59
CA VAL A 61 4.36 14.95 0.46
C VAL A 61 3.85 15.50 1.79
N LEU A 62 2.93 14.77 2.41
CA LEU A 62 2.39 15.08 3.74
C LEU A 62 3.18 14.35 4.83
N ALA A 63 3.61 13.11 4.54
CA ALA A 63 4.48 12.32 5.37
C ALA A 63 5.31 11.37 4.51
N GLU A 64 6.52 11.06 4.97
CA GLU A 64 7.39 10.05 4.38
C GLU A 64 8.13 9.29 5.47
N ASN A 65 8.57 8.07 5.14
CA ASN A 65 9.51 7.33 5.98
C ASN A 65 10.41 6.44 5.11
N ASN A 66 11.72 6.48 5.38
CA ASN A 66 12.69 5.54 4.81
C ASN A 66 13.01 4.50 5.88
N THR A 67 12.52 3.29 5.69
CA THR A 67 12.59 2.23 6.70
C THR A 67 12.94 0.89 6.06
N LYS A 68 12.96 -0.16 6.89
CA LYS A 68 13.15 -1.55 6.46
C LYS A 68 12.07 -2.42 7.06
N PHE A 69 11.76 -3.51 6.38
CA PHE A 69 10.99 -4.60 6.97
C PHE A 69 11.59 -5.94 6.55
N PHE A 70 11.44 -6.92 7.43
CA PHE A 70 11.78 -8.31 7.18
C PHE A 70 10.54 -9.04 6.70
N SER A 71 10.65 -9.69 5.54
CA SER A 71 9.66 -10.64 5.05
C SER A 71 10.09 -12.07 5.39
N ASP A 72 9.18 -12.89 5.88
CA ASP A 72 9.43 -14.29 6.23
C ASP A 72 9.24 -15.28 5.05
N GLY A 73 8.96 -14.76 3.85
CA GLY A 73 8.67 -15.56 2.66
C GLY A 73 7.23 -16.07 2.56
N SER A 74 6.36 -15.73 3.52
CA SER A 74 4.93 -16.02 3.45
C SER A 74 4.19 -14.98 2.63
N SER A 75 2.94 -15.31 2.26
CA SER A 75 2.03 -14.39 1.58
C SER A 75 1.40 -13.34 2.52
N ASN A 76 1.91 -13.19 3.74
CA ASN A 76 1.45 -12.18 4.68
C ASN A 76 1.86 -10.77 4.21
N THR A 77 1.24 -9.78 4.84
CA THR A 77 1.59 -8.37 4.70
C THR A 77 2.49 -7.96 5.86
N PHE A 78 3.41 -7.04 5.57
CA PHE A 78 4.40 -6.53 6.51
C PHE A 78 4.17 -5.03 6.67
N HIS A 79 3.93 -4.62 7.90
CA HIS A 79 3.53 -3.24 8.20
C HIS A 79 4.73 -2.31 8.25
N VAL A 80 4.55 -1.14 7.65
CA VAL A 80 5.48 0.00 7.75
C VAL A 80 4.69 1.24 8.11
N TYR A 81 5.26 2.07 8.98
CA TYR A 81 4.54 3.16 9.63
C TYR A 81 5.19 4.51 9.34
N PHE A 82 4.36 5.56 9.31
CA PHE A 82 4.83 6.94 9.40
C PHE A 82 5.16 7.29 10.85
N GLU A 83 5.94 8.35 11.05
CA GLU A 83 6.30 8.82 12.40
C GLU A 83 5.07 9.29 13.19
N ASN A 84 4.13 9.96 12.51
CA ASN A 84 2.92 10.50 13.10
C ASN A 84 1.69 10.11 12.26
N PRO A 85 0.51 9.88 12.86
CA PRO A 85 -0.73 9.71 12.12
C PRO A 85 -1.05 10.94 11.26
N ILE A 86 -1.49 10.70 10.02
CA ILE A 86 -1.84 11.76 9.06
C ILE A 86 -3.35 11.83 8.91
N GLN A 87 -3.91 13.01 9.18
CA GLN A 87 -5.34 13.27 8.99
C GLN A 87 -5.70 13.24 7.50
N ILE A 88 -6.70 12.43 7.19
CA ILE A 88 -7.31 12.32 5.86
C ILE A 88 -8.68 12.98 5.92
N GLU A 89 -8.84 14.08 5.20
CA GLU A 89 -10.16 14.70 5.05
C GLU A 89 -11.07 13.88 4.13
N PRO A 90 -12.39 13.83 4.42
CA PRO A 90 -13.38 13.23 3.53
C PRO A 90 -13.33 13.81 2.12
N GLU A 91 -13.72 13.00 1.13
CA GLU A 91 -13.94 13.41 -0.26
C GLU A 91 -12.72 14.05 -0.93
N CYS A 92 -11.52 13.80 -0.37
CA CYS A 92 -10.26 14.30 -0.89
C CYS A 92 -9.39 13.13 -1.33
N PHE A 93 -8.80 13.22 -2.52
CA PHE A 93 -7.86 12.22 -3.00
C PHE A 93 -6.47 12.41 -2.40
N TYR A 94 -5.92 11.30 -1.92
CA TYR A 94 -4.55 11.14 -1.45
C TYR A 94 -3.86 10.07 -2.28
N THR A 95 -2.54 10.15 -2.41
CA THR A 95 -1.72 9.15 -3.08
C THR A 95 -0.86 8.44 -2.05
N ALA A 96 -1.04 7.13 -1.91
CA ALA A 96 -0.14 6.25 -1.15
C ALA A 96 0.92 5.71 -2.12
N SER A 97 2.20 5.87 -1.77
CA SER A 97 3.31 5.39 -2.59
C SER A 97 4.31 4.60 -1.75
N ALA A 98 4.88 3.58 -2.37
CA ALA A 98 5.98 2.79 -1.82
C ALA A 98 7.03 2.53 -2.90
N ILE A 99 8.29 2.79 -2.60
CA ILE A 99 9.43 2.43 -3.43
C ILE A 99 10.22 1.39 -2.66
N LEU A 100 10.17 0.15 -3.13
CA LEU A 100 10.88 -0.97 -2.54
C LEU A 100 12.13 -1.32 -3.35
N ASP A 101 13.16 -1.77 -2.64
CA ASP A 101 14.37 -2.31 -3.22
C ASP A 101 14.71 -3.66 -2.59
N GLY A 102 14.85 -4.69 -3.42
CA GLY A 102 15.27 -6.03 -3.02
C GLY A 102 15.38 -7.01 -4.19
N SER A 103 16.14 -8.09 -4.00
CA SER A 103 16.48 -9.04 -5.07
C SER A 103 15.36 -10.01 -5.42
N GLU A 104 14.54 -10.39 -4.45
CA GLU A 104 13.54 -11.45 -4.59
C GLU A 104 12.26 -10.99 -5.30
N LEU A 105 11.62 -11.93 -5.99
CA LEU A 105 10.24 -11.77 -6.45
C LEU A 105 9.32 -11.63 -5.24
N SER A 106 8.39 -10.67 -5.28
CA SER A 106 7.43 -10.48 -4.20
C SER A 106 6.07 -11.10 -4.52
N TYR A 107 5.30 -11.39 -3.48
CA TYR A 107 3.86 -11.52 -3.61
C TYR A 107 3.26 -10.18 -4.08
N PHE A 108 2.13 -10.24 -4.76
CA PHE A 108 1.33 -9.08 -5.10
C PHE A 108 -0.15 -9.45 -5.05
N GLY A 109 -0.99 -8.44 -4.81
CA GLY A 109 -2.43 -8.61 -4.70
C GLY A 109 -3.10 -8.72 -6.07
N GLN A 110 -4.23 -9.41 -6.09
CA GLN A 110 -5.09 -9.61 -7.24
C GLN A 110 -6.55 -9.36 -6.84
N GLU A 111 -7.43 -9.27 -7.85
CA GLU A 111 -8.87 -9.07 -7.64
C GLU A 111 -9.13 -7.83 -6.78
N GLY A 112 -8.45 -6.74 -7.13
CA GLY A 112 -8.51 -5.52 -6.36
C GLY A 112 -9.83 -4.77 -6.50
N LEU A 113 -10.30 -4.25 -5.38
CA LEU A 113 -11.59 -3.58 -5.25
C LEU A 113 -11.44 -2.08 -5.48
N SER A 114 -12.31 -1.49 -6.31
CA SER A 114 -12.38 -0.03 -6.46
C SER A 114 -13.02 0.65 -5.26
N GLU A 115 -13.78 -0.10 -4.44
CA GLU A 115 -14.43 0.39 -3.23
C GLU A 115 -14.39 -0.68 -2.14
N VAL A 116 -14.09 -0.29 -0.90
CA VAL A 116 -14.03 -1.17 0.26
C VAL A 116 -14.78 -0.53 1.43
N TYR A 117 -15.79 -1.23 1.94
CA TYR A 117 -16.57 -0.79 3.09
C TYR A 117 -15.98 -1.36 4.39
N MET A 118 -15.55 -0.46 5.27
CA MET A 118 -14.91 -0.75 6.55
C MET A 118 -15.84 -0.43 7.73
N GLY A 119 -17.09 -0.88 7.66
CA GLY A 119 -18.09 -0.74 8.72
C GLY A 119 -18.72 0.64 8.80
N THR A 120 -17.96 1.71 9.02
CA THR A 120 -18.51 3.07 8.98
C THR A 120 -17.79 3.97 7.99
N VAL A 121 -16.63 3.55 7.48
CA VAL A 121 -15.83 4.30 6.51
C VAL A 121 -15.81 3.53 5.19
N THR A 122 -16.01 4.24 4.09
CA THR A 122 -15.88 3.69 2.74
C THR A 122 -14.60 4.23 2.13
N PHE A 123 -13.74 3.33 1.63
CA PHE A 123 -12.54 3.67 0.87
C PHE A 123 -12.83 3.50 -0.62
N GLN A 124 -12.46 4.48 -1.44
CA GLN A 124 -12.46 4.35 -2.88
C GLN A 124 -11.04 4.41 -3.41
N PHE A 125 -10.69 3.55 -4.36
CA PHE A 125 -9.34 3.39 -4.91
C PHE A 125 -9.31 3.70 -6.40
N HIS A 126 -8.30 4.47 -6.81
CA HIS A 126 -8.05 4.88 -8.18
C HIS A 126 -6.59 4.63 -8.58
N CYS A 127 -6.36 4.40 -9.87
CA CYS A 127 -5.00 4.30 -10.40
C CYS A 127 -4.25 5.61 -10.19
N SER A 128 -3.00 5.53 -9.74
CA SER A 128 -2.09 6.68 -9.64
C SER A 128 -1.24 6.78 -10.90
N SER A 129 -1.13 7.98 -11.49
CA SER A 129 -0.17 8.26 -12.56
C SER A 129 1.30 8.14 -12.11
N GLU A 130 1.55 8.15 -10.80
CA GLU A 130 2.87 7.98 -10.20
C GLU A 130 3.29 6.50 -10.08
N SER A 131 2.38 5.57 -10.38
CA SER A 131 2.66 4.13 -10.32
C SER A 131 3.46 3.68 -11.55
N THR A 132 4.75 3.45 -11.35
CA THR A 132 5.69 3.07 -12.41
C THR A 132 6.12 1.61 -12.33
N ASN A 133 5.77 0.92 -11.24
CA ASN A 133 6.01 -0.51 -11.04
C ASN A 133 4.79 -1.39 -11.39
N GLY A 134 3.69 -0.77 -11.81
CA GLY A 134 2.50 -1.47 -12.33
C GLY A 134 1.34 -1.59 -11.34
N THR A 135 1.48 -1.10 -10.09
CA THR A 135 0.38 -1.11 -9.12
C THR A 135 -0.81 -0.33 -9.66
N GLY A 136 -1.98 -0.94 -9.65
CA GLY A 136 -3.24 -0.31 -9.97
C GLY A 136 -4.37 -0.80 -9.07
N VAL A 137 -5.60 -0.47 -9.43
CA VAL A 137 -6.78 -0.92 -8.67
C VAL A 137 -6.85 -2.43 -8.64
N GLN A 138 -6.72 -3.10 -9.79
CA GLN A 138 -6.94 -4.54 -9.94
C GLN A 138 -5.81 -5.44 -9.40
N GLY A 139 -4.59 -4.93 -9.28
CA GLY A 139 -3.46 -5.73 -8.82
C GLY A 139 -2.23 -4.91 -8.44
N GLY A 140 -1.34 -5.50 -7.64
CA GLY A 140 -0.04 -4.93 -7.29
C GLY A 140 0.24 -4.85 -5.78
N GLN A 141 0.93 -3.78 -5.37
CA GLN A 141 1.35 -3.51 -4.00
C GLN A 141 0.40 -2.59 -3.24
N ILE A 142 0.79 -2.29 -1.99
CA ILE A 142 0.02 -1.52 -1.02
C ILE A 142 -1.33 -2.22 -0.80
N PRO A 143 -1.32 -3.51 -0.39
CA PRO A 143 -2.55 -4.25 -0.09
C PRO A 143 -3.38 -3.61 1.02
N GLU A 144 -2.73 -2.85 1.91
CA GLU A 144 -3.35 -2.39 3.15
C GLU A 144 -3.09 -0.93 3.44
N LEU A 145 -4.16 -0.22 3.80
CA LEU A 145 -4.11 1.05 4.52
C LEU A 145 -4.38 0.81 6.00
N ILE A 146 -3.43 1.19 6.85
CA ILE A 146 -3.54 1.09 8.31
C ILE A 146 -3.99 2.46 8.82
N TYR A 147 -5.12 2.50 9.53
CA TYR A 147 -5.75 3.75 9.94
C TYR A 147 -6.51 3.64 11.26
N TYR A 148 -6.70 4.78 11.91
CA TYR A 148 -7.71 5.01 12.95
C TYR A 148 -8.89 5.79 12.36
N GLY A 149 -10.12 5.43 12.69
CA GLY A 149 -11.31 6.09 12.19
C GLY A 149 -12.46 6.01 13.19
N PRO A 150 -13.61 6.61 12.87
CA PRO A 150 -14.82 6.39 13.64
C PRO A 150 -15.12 4.89 13.71
N THR A 151 -15.50 4.41 14.90
CA THR A 151 -16.09 3.09 15.09
C THR A 151 -17.50 3.06 14.57
#